data_AF-A0A0E0MHY6-F1
#
_entry.id   AF-A0A0E0MHY6-F1
#
_cell.length_a   1.000
_cell.length_b   1.000
_cell.length_c   1.000
_cell.angle_alpha   90.00
_cell.angle_beta   90.00
_cell.angle_gamma   90.00
#
_symmetry.space_group_name_H-M   'P 1'
#
loop_
_entity.id
_entity.type
_entity.pdbx_description
1 polymer ?
#
loop_
_entity_poly.entity_id
_entity_poly.type
_entity_poly.pdbx_seq_one_letter_code
_entity_poly.pdbx_strand_id
1 'polypeptide(L)'
;MPGVTETIGLVAAIISIAGRIEQLTANAQHSREKCSQLKEHVISIRDLLKQLEKEEWTADLATEGVLRNLKSALDEAERLVRSCELKKPLFQRMINSQEKARKFDALDERISRILDRFQLVHIILIVNMQKDRFFMKVLDKLLQHGACRSLPKVVYLFDLSFKLEI
;
A
#
# COMPACT_ATOMS: atom_id res chain seq x y z
N MET A 1 -17.38 6.56 8.59
CA MET A 1 -16.80 5.76 7.50
C MET A 1 -15.77 4.79 8.09
N PRO A 2 -16.10 3.50 8.23
CA PRO A 2 -15.25 2.54 8.95
C PRO A 2 -13.97 2.09 8.21
N GLY A 3 -13.82 2.33 6.90
CA GLY A 3 -12.65 1.86 6.13
C GLY A 3 -11.39 2.73 6.17
N VAL A 4 -11.52 4.03 6.42
CA VAL A 4 -10.36 4.96 6.39
C VAL A 4 -9.44 4.76 7.59
N THR A 5 -10.01 4.54 8.78
CA THR A 5 -9.26 4.31 10.03
C THR A 5 -8.48 2.99 10.03
N GLU A 6 -9.02 1.94 9.40
CA GLU A 6 -8.31 0.66 9.28
C GLU A 6 -7.09 0.75 8.38
N THR A 7 -7.18 1.51 7.28
CA THR A 7 -6.07 1.62 6.33
C THR A 7 -4.93 2.48 6.87
N ILE A 8 -5.24 3.55 7.62
CA ILE A 8 -4.21 4.34 8.33
C ILE A 8 -3.47 3.46 9.34
N GLY A 9 -4.19 2.65 10.12
CA GLY A 9 -3.59 1.69 11.06
C GLY A 9 -2.71 0.66 10.35
N LEU A 10 -3.09 0.23 9.15
CA LEU A 10 -2.31 -0.70 8.34
C LEU A 10 -0.99 -0.10 7.84
N VAL A 11 -0.99 1.15 7.40
CA VAL A 11 0.23 1.88 6.99
C VAL A 11 1.19 2.03 8.17
N ALA A 12 0.69 2.47 9.33
CA ALA A 12 1.50 2.59 10.54
C ALA A 12 2.12 1.24 10.96
N ALA A 13 1.35 0.15 10.85
CA ALA A 13 1.85 -1.20 11.13
C ALA A 13 2.97 -1.61 10.16
N ILE A 14 2.83 -1.31 8.87
CA ILE A 14 3.86 -1.58 7.85
C ILE A 14 5.15 -0.80 8.15
N ILE A 15 5.03 0.49 8.46
CA ILE A 15 6.16 1.34 8.85
C ILE A 15 6.89 0.77 10.08
N SER A 16 6.14 0.29 11.07
CA SER A 16 6.69 -0.37 12.25
C SER A 16 7.46 -1.65 11.90
N ILE A 17 6.88 -2.53 11.08
CA ILE A 17 7.56 -3.77 10.62
C ILE A 17 8.85 -3.43 9.89
N ALA A 18 8.82 -2.45 8.99
CA ALA A 18 9.98 -2.00 8.24
C ALA A 18 11.11 -1.51 9.17
N GLY A 19 10.78 -0.74 10.21
CA GLY A 19 11.73 -0.34 11.25
C GLY A 19 12.35 -1.52 12.00
N ARG A 20 11.56 -2.55 12.32
CA ARG A 20 12.10 -3.77 12.96
C ARG A 20 13.05 -4.53 12.04
N ILE A 21 12.71 -4.68 10.75
CA ILE A 21 13.58 -5.32 9.77
C ILE A 21 14.92 -4.57 9.67
N GLU A 22 14.91 -3.24 9.62
CA GLU A 22 16.14 -2.43 9.64
C GLU A 22 17.01 -2.72 10.88
N GLN A 23 16.40 -2.83 12.07
CA GLN A 23 17.14 -3.16 13.29
C GLN A 23 17.71 -4.58 13.26
N LEU A 24 16.92 -5.56 12.84
CA LEU A 24 17.32 -6.97 12.79
C LEU A 24 18.43 -7.23 11.77
N THR A 25 18.41 -6.50 10.65
CA THR A 25 19.46 -6.62 9.62
C THR A 25 20.80 -6.09 10.11
N ALA A 26 20.83 -5.09 11.01
CA ALA A 26 22.06 -4.61 11.64
C ALA A 26 22.74 -5.69 12.51
N ASN A 27 21.95 -6.61 13.07
CA ASN A 27 22.42 -7.69 13.94
C ASN A 27 22.73 -9.00 13.20
N ALA A 28 22.57 -9.04 11.86
CA ALA A 28 22.71 -10.28 11.08
C ALA A 28 24.12 -10.87 11.16
N GLN A 29 24.21 -12.14 11.58
CA GLN A 29 25.48 -12.89 11.67
C GLN A 29 25.79 -13.68 10.40
N HIS A 30 24.80 -13.98 9.57
CA HIS A 30 24.93 -14.64 8.26
C HIS A 30 24.02 -14.03 7.20
N SER A 31 24.33 -14.29 5.92
CA SER A 31 23.60 -13.73 4.77
C SER A 31 23.49 -12.19 4.83
N ARG A 32 24.54 -11.52 5.32
CA ARG A 32 24.57 -10.06 5.56
C ARG A 32 24.24 -9.27 4.30
N GLU A 33 24.80 -9.65 3.16
CA GLU A 33 24.56 -8.97 1.89
C GLU A 33 23.08 -9.06 1.47
N LYS A 34 22.47 -10.24 1.55
CA LYS A 34 21.04 -10.44 1.26
C LYS A 34 20.13 -9.70 2.26
N CYS A 35 20.51 -9.71 3.55
CA CYS A 35 19.82 -8.91 4.57
C CYS A 35 19.92 -7.41 4.28
N SER A 36 21.08 -6.94 3.81
CA SER A 36 21.30 -5.54 3.46
C SER A 36 20.49 -5.14 2.22
N GLN A 37 20.45 -5.96 1.18
CA GLN A 37 19.65 -5.71 -0.03
C GLN A 37 18.16 -5.58 0.33
N LEU A 38 17.64 -6.53 1.12
CA LEU A 38 16.27 -6.48 1.60
C LEU A 38 16.01 -5.24 2.48
N LYS A 39 16.97 -4.85 3.32
CA LYS A 39 16.89 -3.62 4.13
C LYS A 39 16.70 -2.39 3.25
N GLU A 40 17.51 -2.20 2.22
CA GLU A 40 17.43 -1.04 1.33
C GLU A 40 16.04 -0.93 0.67
N HIS A 41 15.51 -2.06 0.18
CA HIS A 41 14.16 -2.10 -0.38
C HIS A 41 13.10 -1.77 0.68
N VAL A 42 13.17 -2.36 1.87
CA VAL A 42 12.22 -2.11 2.96
C VAL A 42 12.26 -0.67 3.47
N ILE A 43 13.43 -0.03 3.49
CA ILE A 43 13.56 1.40 3.82
C ILE A 43 12.88 2.27 2.77
N SER A 44 13.10 1.98 1.49
CA SER A 44 12.47 2.72 0.39
C SER A 44 10.94 2.68 0.50
N ILE A 45 10.38 1.52 0.83
CA ILE A 45 8.93 1.34 1.08
C ILE A 45 8.46 2.19 2.26
N ARG A 46 9.18 2.13 3.37
CA ARG A 46 8.85 2.90 4.57
C ARG A 46 8.82 4.39 4.27
N ASP A 47 9.79 4.88 3.53
CA ASP A 47 9.93 6.31 3.26
C ASP A 47 8.83 6.80 2.30
N LEU A 48 8.43 5.98 1.32
CA LEU A 48 7.24 6.22 0.49
C LEU A 48 5.96 6.27 1.33
N LEU A 49 5.77 5.31 2.24
CA LEU A 49 4.59 5.26 3.10
C LEU A 49 4.53 6.42 4.10
N LYS A 50 5.68 6.90 4.60
CA LYS A 50 5.76 8.11 5.42
C LYS A 50 5.41 9.37 4.65
N GLN A 51 5.71 9.42 3.35
CA GLN A 51 5.28 10.54 2.49
C GLN A 51 3.76 10.50 2.33
N LEU A 52 3.19 9.32 2.12
CA LEU A 52 1.74 9.13 2.08
C LEU A 52 1.05 9.50 3.38
N GLU A 53 1.58 9.15 4.55
CA GLU A 53 1.00 9.57 5.85
C GLU A 53 0.93 11.09 6.01
N LYS A 54 1.80 11.86 5.32
CA LYS A 54 1.80 13.32 5.38
C LYS A 54 0.79 13.95 4.42
N GLU A 55 0.39 13.23 3.38
CA GLU A 55 -0.64 13.66 2.45
C GLU A 55 -2.01 13.23 2.99
N GLU A 56 -3.03 14.07 2.91
CA GLU A 56 -4.40 13.66 3.26
C GLU A 56 -4.95 12.74 2.16
N TRP A 57 -4.62 11.45 2.23
CA TRP A 57 -5.06 10.45 1.27
C TRP A 57 -6.27 9.67 1.78
N THR A 58 -7.21 9.37 0.88
CA THR A 58 -8.33 8.47 1.15
C THR A 58 -8.05 7.12 0.49
N ALA A 59 -7.91 6.09 1.32
CA ALA A 59 -7.75 4.72 0.86
C ALA A 59 -9.00 4.21 0.15
N ASP A 60 -8.83 3.67 -1.04
CA ASP A 60 -9.83 2.80 -1.67
C ASP A 60 -9.56 1.33 -1.33
N LEU A 61 -10.54 0.46 -1.62
CA LEU A 61 -10.45 -0.98 -1.33
C LEU A 61 -9.27 -1.66 -2.06
N ALA A 62 -8.91 -1.15 -3.25
CA ALA A 62 -7.77 -1.67 -4.00
C ALA A 62 -6.44 -1.38 -3.28
N THR A 63 -6.27 -0.16 -2.78
CA THR A 63 -5.11 0.26 -1.99
C THR A 63 -5.00 -0.53 -0.70
N GLU A 64 -6.12 -0.73 0.00
CA GLU A 64 -6.16 -1.56 1.22
C GLU A 64 -5.69 -3.00 0.94
N GLY A 65 -6.17 -3.62 -0.14
CA GLY A 65 -5.76 -4.96 -0.54
C GLY A 65 -4.26 -5.06 -0.84
N VAL A 66 -3.70 -4.05 -1.53
CA VAL A 66 -2.26 -3.98 -1.81
C VAL A 66 -1.45 -3.82 -0.51
N LEU A 67 -1.88 -2.95 0.40
CA LEU A 67 -1.22 -2.75 1.69
C LEU A 67 -1.26 -4.01 2.57
N ARG A 68 -2.36 -4.77 2.57
CA ARG A 68 -2.44 -6.05 3.30
C ARG A 68 -1.44 -7.07 2.75
N ASN A 69 -1.33 -7.16 1.42
CA ASN A 69 -0.34 -8.02 0.76
C ASN A 69 1.09 -7.60 1.10
N LEU A 70 1.36 -6.29 1.11
CA LEU A 70 2.65 -5.74 1.49
C LEU A 70 2.99 -6.07 2.94
N LYS A 71 2.06 -5.87 3.87
CA LYS A 71 2.23 -6.24 5.28
C LYS A 71 2.58 -7.73 5.43
N SER A 72 1.85 -8.61 4.75
CA SER A 72 2.13 -10.06 4.80
C SER A 72 3.53 -10.39 4.30
N ALA A 73 3.98 -9.78 3.20
CA ALA A 73 5.32 -9.99 2.66
C ALA A 73 6.39 -9.49 3.64
N LEU A 74 6.16 -8.36 4.31
CA LEU A 74 7.08 -7.81 5.30
C LEU A 74 7.11 -8.61 6.61
N ASP A 75 5.99 -9.19 7.03
CA ASP A 75 5.97 -10.12 8.17
C ASP A 75 6.82 -11.38 7.86
N GLU A 76 6.78 -11.88 6.62
CA GLU A 76 7.67 -12.97 6.17
C GLU A 76 9.13 -12.54 6.10
N ALA A 77 9.41 -11.32 5.62
CA ALA A 77 10.74 -10.71 5.58
C ALA A 77 11.36 -10.65 6.98
N GLU A 78 10.61 -10.17 7.95
CA GLU A 78 11.08 -10.08 9.33
C GLU A 78 11.46 -11.45 9.89
N ARG A 79 10.64 -12.48 9.67
CA ARG A 79 10.97 -13.85 10.12
C ARG A 79 12.24 -14.37 9.45
N LEU A 80 12.41 -14.09 8.16
CA LEU A 80 13.58 -14.51 7.41
C LEU A 80 14.86 -13.83 7.93
N VAL A 81 14.80 -12.52 8.22
CA VAL A 81 15.91 -11.75 8.80
C VAL A 81 16.20 -12.18 10.23
N ARG A 82 15.21 -12.45 11.09
CA ARG A 82 15.44 -13.03 12.43
C ARG A 82 16.20 -14.35 12.36
N SER A 83 15.94 -15.15 11.32
CA SER A 83 16.69 -16.38 11.09
C SER A 83 18.17 -16.15 10.77
N CYS A 84 18.57 -14.90 10.47
CA CYS A 84 19.94 -14.43 10.22
C CYS A 84 20.70 -14.03 11.50
N GLU A 85 20.00 -13.86 12.62
CA GLU A 85 20.62 -13.59 13.94
C GLU A 85 20.97 -14.88 14.70
N LEU A 86 20.21 -15.97 14.49
CA LEU A 86 20.37 -17.23 15.22
C LEU A 86 21.72 -17.91 14.92
N LYS A 87 22.58 -18.06 15.94
CA LYS A 87 23.79 -18.88 15.88
C LYS A 87 23.45 -20.34 15.58
N LYS A 88 23.48 -20.73 14.32
CA LYS A 88 23.40 -22.14 13.89
C LYS A 88 24.81 -22.73 13.75
N PRO A 89 24.99 -24.04 14.01
CA PRO A 89 26.24 -24.73 13.75
C PRO A 89 26.64 -24.60 12.27
N LEU A 90 27.94 -24.47 11.98
CA LEU A 90 28.51 -24.18 10.65
C LEU A 90 27.99 -25.09 9.54
N PHE A 91 27.81 -26.39 9.82
CA PHE A 91 27.24 -27.35 8.86
C PHE A 91 25.80 -27.02 8.45
N GLN A 92 24.92 -26.67 9.40
CA GLN A 92 23.55 -26.23 9.10
C GLN A 92 23.50 -24.86 8.43
N ARG A 93 24.53 -24.03 8.60
CA ARG A 93 24.66 -22.72 7.96
C ARG A 93 24.97 -22.86 6.46
N MET A 94 25.83 -23.81 6.09
CA MET A 94 26.17 -24.06 4.68
C MET A 94 25.05 -24.80 3.93
N ILE A 95 24.48 -25.87 4.52
CA ILE A 95 23.44 -26.67 3.85
C ILE A 95 22.19 -25.82 3.53
N ASN A 96 21.82 -24.91 4.42
CA ASN A 96 20.63 -24.08 4.24
C ASN A 96 20.92 -22.74 3.53
N SER A 97 22.18 -22.47 3.14
CA SER A 97 22.59 -21.19 2.55
C SER A 97 21.87 -20.93 1.22
N GLN A 98 21.88 -21.92 0.33
CA GLN A 98 21.29 -21.79 -1.01
C GLN A 98 19.76 -21.72 -0.96
N GLU A 99 19.12 -22.50 -0.09
CA GLU A 99 17.67 -22.44 0.12
C GLU A 99 17.25 -21.07 0.70
N LYS A 100 18.02 -20.54 1.66
CA LYS A 100 17.77 -19.19 2.20
C LYS A 100 17.95 -18.11 1.14
N ALA A 101 18.99 -18.18 0.31
CA ALA A 101 19.20 -17.23 -0.78
C ALA A 101 17.99 -17.20 -1.72
N ARG A 102 17.47 -18.36 -2.13
CA ARG A 102 16.24 -18.45 -2.93
C ARG A 102 15.03 -17.85 -2.24
N LYS A 103 14.90 -18.00 -0.92
CA LYS A 103 13.81 -17.37 -0.14
C LYS A 103 13.93 -15.84 -0.12
N PHE A 104 15.15 -15.32 0.00
CA PHE A 104 15.39 -13.87 -0.12
C PHE A 104 15.02 -13.37 -1.51
N ASP A 105 15.48 -14.03 -2.56
CA ASP A 105 15.22 -13.62 -3.95
C ASP A 105 13.71 -13.68 -4.27
N ALA A 106 13.02 -14.76 -3.90
CA ALA A 106 11.57 -14.89 -4.11
C ALA A 106 10.76 -13.84 -3.34
N LEU A 107 11.23 -13.48 -2.14
CA LEU A 107 10.57 -12.45 -1.33
C LEU A 107 10.79 -11.06 -1.90
N ASP A 108 12.00 -10.79 -2.38
CA ASP A 108 12.35 -9.52 -3.01
C ASP A 108 11.55 -9.29 -4.30
N GLU A 109 11.42 -10.31 -5.14
CA GLU A 109 10.55 -10.28 -6.33
C GLU A 109 9.07 -10.10 -5.96
N ARG A 110 8.61 -10.72 -4.86
CA ARG A 110 7.22 -10.57 -4.40
C ARG A 110 6.98 -9.14 -3.90
N ILE A 111 7.90 -8.57 -3.13
CA ILE A 111 7.83 -7.19 -2.65
C ILE A 111 7.82 -6.24 -3.85
N SER A 112 8.75 -6.41 -4.79
CA SER A 112 8.85 -5.57 -5.99
C SER A 112 7.55 -5.56 -6.79
N ARG A 113 6.96 -6.74 -7.05
CA ARG A 113 5.66 -6.84 -7.74
C ARG A 113 4.50 -6.19 -6.99
N ILE A 114 4.51 -6.22 -5.66
CA ILE A 114 3.49 -5.54 -4.85
C ILE A 114 3.66 -4.02 -4.96
N LEU A 115 4.89 -3.53 -4.97
CA LEU A 115 5.19 -2.10 -5.12
C LEU A 115 4.84 -1.57 -6.50
N ASP A 116 5.13 -2.31 -7.56
CA ASP A 116 4.72 -1.94 -8.92
C ASP A 116 3.21 -1.77 -9.00
N ARG A 117 2.45 -2.68 -8.39
CA ARG A 117 0.99 -2.57 -8.29
C ARG A 117 0.56 -1.38 -7.43
N PHE A 118 1.25 -1.13 -6.33
CA PHE A 118 0.96 0.01 -5.46
C PHE A 118 1.17 1.35 -6.18
N GLN A 119 2.28 1.51 -6.88
CA GLN A 119 2.56 2.69 -7.70
C GLN A 119 1.51 2.86 -8.79
N LEU A 120 1.10 1.79 -9.47
CA LEU A 120 0.04 1.84 -10.47
C LEU A 120 -1.31 2.25 -9.86
N VAL A 121 -1.71 1.68 -8.72
CA VAL A 121 -2.96 2.07 -8.02
C VAL A 121 -2.90 3.53 -7.59
N HIS A 122 -1.78 3.97 -7.02
CA HIS A 122 -1.61 5.35 -6.57
C HIS A 122 -1.61 6.34 -7.75
N ILE A 123 -0.96 6.01 -8.87
CA ILE A 123 -1.02 6.82 -10.11
C ILE A 123 -2.46 6.88 -10.65
N ILE A 124 -3.18 5.75 -10.70
CA ILE A 124 -4.58 5.71 -11.14
C ILE A 124 -5.47 6.57 -10.23
N LEU A 125 -5.27 6.51 -8.91
CA LEU A 125 -6.00 7.33 -7.94
C LEU A 125 -5.67 8.81 -8.09
N ILE A 126 -4.39 9.19 -8.23
CA ILE A 126 -3.99 10.59 -8.48
C ILE A 126 -4.62 11.10 -9.78
N VAL A 127 -4.56 10.33 -10.88
CA VAL A 127 -5.14 10.71 -12.17
C VAL A 127 -6.66 10.85 -12.07
N ASN A 128 -7.34 9.95 -11.36
CA ASN A 128 -8.78 10.04 -11.13
C ASN A 128 -9.15 11.24 -10.23
N MET A 129 -8.41 11.48 -9.14
CA MET A 129 -8.61 12.66 -8.28
C MET A 129 -8.35 13.97 -9.03
N GLN A 130 -7.37 14.01 -9.94
CA GLN A 130 -7.14 15.17 -10.80
C GLN A 130 -8.30 15.38 -11.78
N LYS A 131 -8.87 14.31 -12.33
CA LYS A 131 -10.05 14.36 -13.19
C LYS A 131 -11.28 14.88 -12.43
N ASP A 132 -11.51 14.42 -11.21
CA ASP A 132 -12.63 14.89 -10.37
C ASP A 132 -12.43 16.34 -9.91
N ARG A 133 -11.20 16.72 -9.55
CA ARG A 133 -10.85 18.10 -9.22
C ARG A 133 -11.04 19.03 -10.43
N PHE A 134 -10.65 18.58 -11.62
CA PHE A 134 -10.89 19.30 -12.86
C PHE A 134 -12.39 19.46 -13.11
N PHE A 135 -13.16 18.37 -13.01
CA PHE A 135 -14.62 18.38 -13.15
C PHE A 135 -15.27 19.35 -12.17
N MET A 136 -14.91 19.30 -10.89
CA MET A 136 -15.45 20.19 -9.87
C MET A 136 -15.08 21.66 -10.08
N LYS A 137 -13.85 21.95 -10.54
CA LYS A 137 -13.46 23.33 -10.91
C LYS A 137 -14.22 23.84 -12.13
N VAL A 138 -14.49 22.98 -13.11
CA VAL A 138 -15.33 23.32 -14.27
C VAL A 138 -16.78 23.53 -13.82
N LEU A 139 -17.31 22.65 -12.97
CA LEU A 139 -18.66 22.75 -12.41
C LEU A 139 -18.83 24.05 -11.63
N ASP A 140 -17.90 24.37 -10.73
CA ASP A 140 -17.90 25.60 -9.92
C ASP A 140 -17.85 26.85 -10.81
N LYS A 141 -17.01 26.86 -11.86
CA LYS A 141 -17.01 27.95 -12.85
C LYS A 141 -18.34 28.06 -13.59
N LEU A 142 -18.94 26.95 -14.02
CA LEU A 142 -20.24 26.95 -14.72
C LEU A 142 -21.37 27.44 -13.80
N LEU A 143 -21.34 27.06 -12.52
CA LEU A 143 -22.28 27.54 -11.50
C LEU A 143 -22.11 29.06 -11.25
N GLN A 144 -20.87 29.55 -11.13
CA GLN A 144 -20.57 30.97 -10.90
C GLN A 144 -20.96 31.86 -12.08
N HIS A 145 -20.84 31.38 -13.31
CA HIS A 145 -21.17 32.17 -14.52
C HIS A 145 -22.67 32.10 -14.90
N GLY A 146 -23.52 31.55 -14.03
CA GLY A 146 -24.97 31.56 -14.23
C GLY A 146 -25.48 30.60 -15.31
N ALA A 147 -24.68 29.62 -15.73
CA ALA A 147 -25.08 28.62 -16.75
C ALA A 147 -26.26 27.74 -16.30
N CYS A 148 -26.60 27.75 -15.00
CA CYS A 148 -27.81 27.12 -14.47
C CYS A 148 -29.14 27.73 -14.93
N ARG A 149 -29.15 28.90 -15.60
CA ARG A 149 -30.39 29.45 -16.17
C ARG A 149 -30.87 28.71 -17.43
N SER A 150 -30.03 27.88 -18.02
CA SER A 150 -30.29 27.14 -19.27
C SER A 150 -30.36 25.62 -19.10
N LEU A 151 -30.25 25.10 -17.87
CA LEU A 151 -30.57 23.69 -17.62
C LEU A 151 -32.09 23.53 -17.69
N PRO A 152 -32.62 22.64 -18.57
CA PRO A 152 -34.05 22.34 -18.56
C PRO A 152 -34.40 21.87 -17.15
N LYS A 153 -35.42 22.48 -16.54
CA LYS A 153 -36.00 22.02 -15.28
C LYS A 153 -36.49 20.60 -15.52
N VAL A 154 -35.67 19.60 -15.25
CA VAL A 154 -36.13 18.22 -15.10
C VAL A 154 -36.92 18.24 -13.80
N VAL A 155 -38.22 18.42 -13.94
CA VAL A 155 -39.19 18.22 -12.88
C VAL A 155 -38.99 16.77 -12.44
N TYR A 156 -38.40 16.58 -11.27
CA TYR A 156 -38.47 15.30 -10.57
C TYR A 156 -39.93 15.08 -10.20
N LEU A 157 -40.70 14.50 -11.11
CA LEU A 157 -41.88 13.72 -10.77
C LEU A 157 -41.37 12.47 -10.05
N PHE A 158 -41.15 12.60 -8.73
CA PHE A 158 -41.22 11.47 -7.82
C PHE A 158 -42.67 10.99 -7.82
N ASP A 159 -43.04 10.20 -8.83
CA ASP A 159 -44.26 9.40 -8.78
C ASP A 159 -43.97 8.22 -7.84
N LEU A 160 -44.37 8.43 -6.60
CA LEU A 160 -44.39 7.47 -5.50
C LEU A 160 -45.48 6.42 -5.80
N SER A 161 -45.26 5.59 -6.81
CA SER A 161 -46.08 4.41 -7.07
C SER A 161 -45.38 3.18 -6.50
N PHE A 162 -45.47 3.06 -5.19
CA PHE A 162 -45.22 1.85 -4.43
C PHE A 162 -46.26 0.81 -4.85
N LYS A 163 -45.95 -0.03 -5.84
CA LYS A 163 -46.78 -1.18 -6.18
C LYS A 163 -46.31 -2.38 -5.36
N LEU A 164 -46.91 -2.50 -4.18
CA LEU A 164 -47.10 -3.78 -3.49
C LEU A 164 -47.92 -4.68 -4.42
N GLU A 165 -47.35 -5.80 -4.84
CA GLU A 165 -48.11 -6.94 -5.36
C GLU A 165 -47.40 -8.23 -4.91
N ILE A 166 -47.88 -8.71 -3.75
CA ILE A 166 -48.01 -10.09 -3.24
C ILE A 166 -46.84 -11.06 -3.44
#